data_AF-A0A535AFM2-F1
#
_entry.id   AF-A0A535AFM2-F1
#
_cell.length_a   1.000
_cell.length_b   1.000
_cell.length_c   1.000
_cell.angle_alpha   90.00
_cell.angle_beta   90.00
_cell.angle_gamma   90.00
#
_symmetry.space_group_name_H-M   'P 1'
#
loop_
_entity.id
_entity.type
_entity.pdbx_description
1 polymer ?
#
loop_
_entity_poly.entity_id
_entity_poly.type
_entity_poly.pdbx_seq_one_letter_code
_entity_poly.pdbx_strand_id
1 'polypeptide(L)'
;MRSTLHVVASACFLTVVAGLPTGVLARCTDLAAVCAARDKAEIQCPCAAATNHGFYVRCVRGVAKAEADALRLPRECKASVVRCASRSTCGRPGFVTCCRLDNLGQPHCSVKRSATNCKPPATIGTKPSCCDACASNNCPTTTTTTSTTSTTATTTTTIPSNCGNGHIDPGEACDGSDLGGVSCPGGSAGGAFVACNPDCTLDCSHCPGGVCEVICEPIVAGQLIPNTYQLVGVAGPKICQTNSTSNAFKACNSDSDCGGQSGSCMQTPWVTADGFAFGFPTGIKTTFTVAAADPAPT
;
A
#
# COMPACT_ATOMS: atom_id res chain seq x y z
N MET A 1 18.81 37.72 -59.48
CA MET A 1 17.54 38.11 -60.15
C MET A 1 16.89 36.82 -60.64
N ARG A 2 15.73 36.27 -60.25
CA ARG A 2 14.60 36.57 -59.35
C ARG A 2 14.12 35.20 -58.83
N SER A 3 14.17 34.89 -57.53
CA SER A 3 13.02 34.74 -56.61
C SER A 3 11.68 34.28 -57.20
N THR A 4 11.23 33.07 -56.85
CA THR A 4 9.82 32.72 -56.63
C THR A 4 9.74 31.70 -55.49
N LEU A 5 9.43 32.20 -54.28
CA LEU A 5 9.16 31.44 -53.06
C LEU A 5 7.65 31.18 -53.00
N HIS A 6 7.22 29.92 -53.04
CA HIS A 6 5.81 29.56 -52.82
C HIS A 6 5.49 29.53 -51.33
N VAL A 7 4.84 30.58 -50.83
CA VAL A 7 4.29 30.63 -49.47
C VAL A 7 2.91 29.96 -49.50
N VAL A 8 2.81 28.74 -48.97
CA VAL A 8 1.52 28.10 -48.67
C VAL A 8 1.08 28.61 -47.29
N ALA A 9 0.29 29.68 -47.29
CA ALA A 9 -0.35 30.19 -46.08
C ALA A 9 -1.47 29.23 -45.67
N SER A 10 -1.18 28.32 -44.74
CA SER A 10 -2.19 27.49 -44.10
C SER A 10 -2.99 28.37 -43.13
N ALA A 11 -4.19 28.78 -43.55
CA ALA A 11 -5.13 29.52 -42.73
C ALA A 11 -5.60 28.62 -41.58
N CYS A 12 -5.02 28.82 -40.39
CA CYS A 12 -5.52 28.24 -39.15
C CYS A 12 -6.83 28.97 -38.79
N PHE A 13 -7.96 28.39 -39.18
CA PHE A 13 -9.28 28.83 -38.73
C PHE A 13 -9.39 28.61 -37.22
N LEU A 14 -9.11 29.66 -36.45
CA LEU A 14 -9.39 29.69 -35.02
C LEU A 14 -10.89 29.95 -34.83
N THR A 15 -11.70 28.89 -34.79
CA THR A 15 -13.09 29.00 -34.36
C THR A 15 -13.13 29.21 -32.85
N VAL A 16 -13.27 30.48 -32.44
CA VAL A 16 -13.68 30.82 -31.09
C VAL A 16 -15.12 30.37 -30.92
N VAL A 17 -15.32 29.23 -30.26
CA VAL A 17 -16.65 28.82 -29.79
C VAL A 17 -16.87 29.49 -28.44
N ALA A 18 -17.56 30.63 -28.46
CA ALA A 18 -18.13 31.24 -27.26
C ALA A 18 -19.15 30.27 -26.62
N GLY A 19 -19.06 30.12 -25.30
CA GLY A 19 -19.64 29.02 -24.54
C GLY A 19 -21.16 28.99 -24.42
N LEU A 20 -21.64 27.87 -23.87
CA LEU A 20 -22.96 27.74 -23.28
C LEU A 20 -22.80 27.58 -21.76
N PRO A 21 -23.47 28.41 -20.94
CA PRO A 21 -23.54 28.21 -19.51
C PRO A 21 -24.60 27.14 -19.26
N THR A 22 -24.20 25.92 -18.95
CA THR A 22 -25.11 24.95 -18.36
C THR A 22 -24.62 24.67 -16.95
N GLY A 23 -25.41 25.13 -15.97
CA GLY A 23 -25.31 24.77 -14.56
C GLY A 23 -25.65 23.29 -14.35
N VAL A 24 -24.96 22.40 -15.04
CA VAL A 24 -24.83 21.00 -14.67
C VAL A 24 -23.70 21.00 -13.65
N LEU A 25 -23.96 20.57 -12.41
CA LEU A 25 -22.90 20.23 -11.46
C LEU A 25 -21.86 19.40 -12.22
N ALA A 26 -20.69 19.99 -12.50
CA ALA A 26 -19.67 19.34 -13.30
C ALA A 26 -19.41 17.98 -12.66
N ARG A 27 -19.82 16.91 -13.34
CA ARG A 27 -19.46 15.57 -12.91
C ARG A 27 -17.95 15.55 -12.95
N CYS A 28 -17.33 15.13 -11.86
CA CYS A 28 -15.89 14.98 -11.83
C CYS A 28 -15.45 14.13 -13.02
N THR A 29 -14.73 14.74 -13.95
CA THR A 29 -14.21 14.08 -15.16
C THR A 29 -12.82 13.50 -14.91
N ASP A 30 -12.10 14.06 -13.93
CA ASP A 30 -10.78 13.58 -13.53
C ASP A 30 -10.89 12.53 -12.42
N LEU A 31 -11.19 11.31 -12.86
CA LEU A 31 -11.32 10.17 -11.98
C LEU A 31 -9.97 9.77 -11.36
N ALA A 32 -8.86 10.01 -12.05
CA ALA A 32 -7.52 9.70 -11.56
C ALA A 32 -7.14 10.59 -10.36
N ALA A 33 -7.47 11.90 -10.41
CA ALA A 33 -7.28 12.81 -9.29
C ALA A 33 -8.13 12.40 -8.06
N VAL A 34 -9.35 11.89 -8.28
CA VAL A 34 -10.18 11.33 -7.20
C VAL A 34 -9.50 10.14 -6.55
N CYS A 35 -8.86 9.25 -7.31
CA CYS A 35 -8.10 8.13 -6.75
C CYS A 35 -6.90 8.58 -5.94
N ALA A 36 -6.06 9.45 -6.52
CA ALA A 36 -4.87 9.95 -5.85
C ALA A 36 -5.22 10.65 -4.53
N ALA A 37 -6.29 11.45 -4.50
CA ALA A 37 -6.78 12.08 -3.29
C ALA A 37 -7.30 11.09 -2.24
N ARG A 38 -7.86 9.94 -2.69
CA ARG A 38 -8.28 8.86 -1.79
C ARG A 38 -7.09 8.08 -1.22
N ASP A 39 -6.05 7.84 -2.01
CA ASP A 39 -4.82 7.20 -1.52
C ASP A 39 -4.13 8.06 -0.47
N LYS A 40 -4.11 9.39 -0.68
CA LYS A 40 -3.68 10.35 0.36
C LYS A 40 -4.56 10.33 1.59
N ALA A 41 -5.87 10.18 1.43
CA ALA A 41 -6.80 10.07 2.55
C ALA A 41 -6.60 8.78 3.36
N GLU A 42 -6.20 7.67 2.74
CA GLU A 42 -5.91 6.41 3.46
C GLU A 42 -4.70 6.57 4.40
N ILE A 43 -3.68 7.31 3.95
CA ILE A 43 -2.47 7.58 4.76
C ILE A 43 -2.78 8.52 5.92
N GLN A 44 -3.52 9.61 5.67
CA GLN A 44 -3.75 10.66 6.66
C GLN A 44 -4.97 10.41 7.57
N CYS A 45 -5.90 9.57 7.14
CA CYS A 45 -7.13 9.24 7.85
C CYS A 45 -7.32 7.72 7.92
N PRO A 46 -6.46 6.99 8.66
CA PRO A 46 -6.45 5.53 8.67
C PRO A 46 -7.80 4.94 9.09
N CYS A 47 -8.41 4.16 8.19
CA CYS A 47 -9.74 3.58 8.38
C CYS A 47 -9.80 2.67 9.63
N ALA A 48 -8.73 1.92 9.88
CA ALA A 48 -8.61 0.98 11.01
C ALA A 48 -8.52 1.66 12.38
N ALA A 49 -7.94 2.87 12.43
CA ALA A 49 -7.82 3.64 13.68
C ALA A 49 -9.06 4.52 13.94
N ALA A 50 -9.98 4.62 12.97
CA ALA A 50 -11.18 5.41 13.14
C ALA A 50 -12.15 4.72 14.10
N THR A 51 -12.45 5.38 15.22
CA THR A 51 -13.46 4.94 16.21
C THR A 51 -14.81 5.65 16.04
N ASN A 52 -14.84 6.73 15.26
CA ASN A 52 -16.03 7.53 14.99
C ASN A 52 -16.10 7.92 13.52
N HIS A 53 -17.19 7.53 12.87
CA HIS A 53 -17.42 7.80 11.45
C HIS A 53 -17.40 9.29 11.09
N GLY A 54 -17.98 10.14 11.94
CA GLY A 54 -18.02 11.58 11.73
C GLY A 54 -16.63 12.20 11.74
N PHE A 55 -15.75 11.73 12.63
CA PHE A 55 -14.34 12.16 12.66
C PHE A 55 -13.57 11.66 11.44
N TYR A 56 -13.79 10.42 11.02
CA TYR A 56 -13.21 9.90 9.77
C TYR A 56 -13.62 10.75 8.56
N VAL A 57 -14.91 10.99 8.36
CA VAL A 57 -15.41 11.79 7.23
C VAL A 57 -14.92 13.24 7.29
N ARG A 58 -14.82 13.82 8.51
CA ARG A 58 -14.26 15.17 8.70
C ARG A 58 -12.77 15.22 8.34
N CYS A 59 -12.00 14.20 8.73
CA CYS A 59 -10.60 14.06 8.34
C CYS A 59 -10.45 14.00 6.82
N VAL A 60 -11.17 13.08 6.15
CA VAL A 60 -11.10 12.93 4.68
C VAL A 60 -11.55 14.20 3.95
N ARG A 61 -12.55 14.92 4.48
CA ARG A 61 -12.94 16.24 3.96
C ARG A 61 -11.80 17.27 4.06
N GLY A 62 -11.02 17.22 5.13
CA GLY A 62 -9.81 18.03 5.31
C GLY A 62 -8.77 17.73 4.24
N VAL A 63 -8.44 16.46 4.04
CA VAL A 63 -7.52 16.00 2.99
C VAL A 63 -7.99 16.43 1.61
N ALA A 64 -9.25 16.15 1.25
CA ALA A 64 -9.81 16.55 -0.04
C ALA A 64 -9.85 18.08 -0.24
N LYS A 65 -9.95 18.87 0.84
CA LYS A 65 -9.80 20.33 0.76
C LYS A 65 -8.35 20.73 0.52
N ALA A 66 -7.40 20.14 1.24
CA ALA A 66 -5.98 20.42 1.09
C ALA A 66 -5.48 20.11 -0.34
N GLU A 67 -5.85 18.94 -0.88
CA GLU A 67 -5.50 18.58 -2.26
C GLU A 67 -6.15 19.49 -3.30
N ALA A 68 -7.38 19.97 -3.04
CA ALA A 68 -8.04 20.93 -3.92
C ALA A 68 -7.44 22.34 -3.86
N ASP A 69 -6.99 22.77 -2.68
CA ASP A 69 -6.29 24.05 -2.52
C ASP A 69 -4.86 23.97 -3.09
N ALA A 70 -4.25 22.78 -3.10
CA ALA A 70 -2.97 22.49 -3.75
C ALA A 70 -3.08 22.23 -5.27
N LEU A 71 -4.27 22.39 -5.87
CA LEU A 71 -4.53 22.13 -7.30
C LEU A 71 -4.22 20.69 -7.76
N ARG A 72 -4.15 19.74 -6.84
CA ARG A 72 -3.96 18.29 -7.11
C ARG A 72 -5.28 17.54 -7.27
N LEU A 73 -6.38 18.15 -6.81
CA LEU A 73 -7.74 17.66 -6.97
C LEU A 73 -8.60 18.80 -7.55
N PRO A 74 -9.23 18.62 -8.73
CA PRO A 74 -10.17 19.62 -9.23
C PRO A 74 -11.28 19.90 -8.21
N ARG A 75 -11.67 21.17 -8.04
CA ARG A 75 -12.58 21.58 -6.96
C ARG A 75 -13.94 20.89 -7.07
N GLU A 76 -14.38 20.60 -8.29
CA GLU A 76 -15.57 19.82 -8.62
C GLU A 76 -15.48 18.35 -8.19
N CYS A 77 -14.28 17.79 -8.10
CA CYS A 77 -14.02 16.39 -7.72
C CYS A 77 -13.99 16.14 -6.21
N LYS A 78 -13.87 17.21 -5.40
CA LYS A 78 -13.88 17.13 -3.93
C LYS A 78 -15.11 16.41 -3.39
N ALA A 79 -16.28 16.66 -3.97
CA ALA A 79 -17.53 16.05 -3.54
C ALA A 79 -17.52 14.52 -3.71
N SER A 80 -16.85 14.00 -4.75
CA SER A 80 -16.73 12.56 -5.00
C SER A 80 -15.91 11.87 -3.90
N VAL A 81 -14.75 12.43 -3.53
CA VAL A 81 -13.89 11.88 -2.46
C VAL A 81 -14.63 11.83 -1.13
N VAL A 82 -15.31 12.93 -0.77
CA VAL A 82 -16.08 13.01 0.48
C VAL A 82 -17.30 12.09 0.45
N ARG A 83 -17.96 11.94 -0.70
CA ARG A 83 -19.08 11.00 -0.87
C ARG A 83 -18.62 9.56 -0.63
N CYS A 84 -17.44 9.19 -1.12
CA CYS A 84 -16.89 7.86 -0.88
C CYS A 84 -16.63 7.60 0.61
N ALA A 85 -16.00 8.55 1.31
CA ALA A 85 -15.80 8.44 2.75
C ALA A 85 -17.11 8.38 3.54
N SER A 86 -18.14 9.15 3.14
CA SER A 86 -19.46 9.12 3.80
C SER A 86 -20.22 7.80 3.60
N ARG A 87 -19.83 7.02 2.58
CA ARG A 87 -20.39 5.70 2.27
C ARG A 87 -19.37 4.61 2.58
N SER A 88 -18.61 4.78 3.67
CA SER A 88 -17.68 3.78 4.19
C SER A 88 -18.15 3.17 5.51
N THR A 89 -17.51 2.05 5.86
CA THR A 89 -17.59 1.38 7.16
C THR A 89 -16.54 1.89 8.16
N CYS A 90 -15.63 2.78 7.75
CA CYS A 90 -14.58 3.34 8.62
C CYS A 90 -15.20 4.13 9.77
N GLY A 91 -14.77 3.87 11.00
CA GLY A 91 -15.37 4.48 12.19
C GLY A 91 -16.77 3.95 12.54
N ARG A 92 -17.17 2.82 11.97
CA ARG A 92 -18.49 2.20 12.17
C ARG A 92 -18.34 0.71 12.49
N PRO A 93 -18.08 0.35 13.75
CA PRO A 93 -17.93 -1.05 14.13
C PRO A 93 -19.18 -1.87 13.76
N GLY A 94 -18.97 -3.05 13.18
CA GLY A 94 -20.03 -3.97 12.73
C GLY A 94 -20.71 -3.62 11.40
N PHE A 95 -20.43 -2.45 10.81
CA PHE A 95 -20.99 -2.11 9.51
C PHE A 95 -20.25 -2.81 8.36
N VAL A 96 -21.01 -3.15 7.33
CA VAL A 96 -20.51 -3.79 6.10
C VAL A 96 -21.04 -3.03 4.88
N THR A 97 -20.31 -3.10 3.78
CA THR A 97 -20.83 -2.72 2.45
C THR A 97 -21.62 -3.90 1.88
N CYS A 98 -22.80 -3.63 1.33
CA CYS A 98 -23.60 -4.59 0.57
C CYS A 98 -23.67 -4.16 -0.89
N CYS A 99 -23.39 -5.09 -1.79
CA CYS A 99 -23.39 -4.91 -3.23
C CYS A 99 -24.59 -5.61 -3.83
N ARG A 100 -25.43 -4.89 -4.57
CA ARG A 100 -26.57 -5.43 -5.30
C ARG A 100 -26.48 -5.00 -6.75
N LEU A 101 -26.75 -5.91 -7.67
CA LEU A 101 -26.96 -5.54 -9.07
C LEU A 101 -28.42 -5.13 -9.28
N ASP A 102 -28.65 -4.07 -10.05
CA ASP A 102 -29.98 -3.75 -10.54
C ASP A 102 -30.37 -4.67 -11.72
N ASN A 103 -31.57 -4.49 -12.25
CA ASN A 103 -32.08 -5.31 -13.37
C ASN A 103 -31.32 -5.07 -14.69
N LEU A 104 -30.46 -4.06 -14.75
CA LEU A 104 -29.62 -3.70 -15.89
C LEU A 104 -28.16 -4.12 -15.69
N GLY A 105 -27.85 -4.78 -14.55
CA GLY A 105 -26.49 -5.19 -14.20
C GLY A 105 -25.63 -4.08 -13.60
N GLN A 106 -26.18 -2.92 -13.23
CA GLN A 106 -25.42 -1.84 -12.59
C GLN A 106 -25.19 -2.14 -11.10
N PRO A 107 -23.97 -1.97 -10.57
CA PRO A 107 -23.69 -2.21 -9.16
C PRO A 107 -24.18 -1.07 -8.27
N HIS A 108 -25.11 -1.39 -7.38
CA HIS A 108 -25.57 -0.53 -6.31
C HIS A 108 -24.98 -0.95 -4.97
N CYS A 109 -24.18 -0.08 -4.37
CA CYS A 109 -23.66 -0.28 -3.02
C CYS A 109 -24.57 0.34 -1.96
N SER A 110 -24.67 -0.27 -0.79
CA SER A 110 -25.23 0.34 0.42
C SER A 110 -24.41 -0.06 1.66
N VAL A 111 -24.29 0.83 2.65
CA VAL A 111 -23.63 0.49 3.93
C VAL A 111 -24.70 0.08 4.94
N LYS A 112 -24.55 -1.11 5.54
CA LYS A 112 -25.51 -1.70 6.47
C LYS A 112 -24.83 -2.04 7.80
N ARG A 113 -25.62 -2.13 8.87
CA ARG A 113 -25.14 -2.38 10.25
C ARG A 113 -24.62 -3.80 10.52
N SER A 114 -24.74 -4.72 9.57
CA SER A 114 -24.31 -6.12 9.68
C SER A 114 -24.50 -6.84 8.34
N ALA A 115 -23.70 -7.89 8.09
CA ALA A 115 -23.81 -8.84 6.99
C ALA A 115 -25.23 -9.39 6.76
N THR A 116 -25.97 -9.65 7.83
CA THR A 116 -27.34 -10.19 7.77
C THR A 116 -28.37 -9.23 7.15
N ASN A 117 -28.00 -7.95 7.05
CA ASN A 117 -28.81 -6.91 6.42
C ASN A 117 -28.51 -6.74 4.92
N CYS A 118 -27.51 -7.45 4.38
CA CYS A 118 -27.38 -7.64 2.95
C CYS A 118 -28.44 -8.66 2.51
N LYS A 119 -29.57 -8.17 1.99
CA LYS A 119 -30.67 -9.03 1.54
C LYS A 119 -30.43 -9.51 0.11
N PRO A 120 -30.60 -10.81 -0.20
CA PRO A 120 -30.47 -11.34 -1.56
C PRO A 120 -31.27 -10.51 -2.59
N PRO A 121 -30.75 -10.28 -3.81
CA PRO A 121 -29.50 -10.83 -4.37
C PRO A 121 -28.23 -10.04 -3.97
N ALA A 122 -28.27 -9.21 -2.92
CA ALA A 122 -27.10 -8.45 -2.49
C ALA A 122 -26.06 -9.34 -1.77
N THR A 123 -24.78 -9.13 -2.08
CA THR A 123 -23.63 -9.79 -1.46
C THR A 123 -22.86 -8.81 -0.57
N ILE A 124 -21.99 -9.31 0.29
CA ILE A 124 -21.09 -8.49 1.11
C ILE A 124 -19.94 -8.00 0.23
N GLY A 125 -19.69 -6.69 0.22
CA GLY A 125 -18.56 -6.09 -0.50
C GLY A 125 -17.23 -6.33 0.21
N THR A 126 -16.13 -6.34 -0.56
CA THR A 126 -14.78 -6.72 -0.09
C THR A 126 -13.90 -5.52 0.28
N LYS A 127 -14.45 -4.30 0.26
CA LYS A 127 -13.75 -3.05 0.59
C LYS A 127 -14.58 -2.23 1.57
N PRO A 128 -13.94 -1.39 2.41
CA PRO A 128 -14.65 -0.61 3.42
C PRO A 128 -15.49 0.53 2.82
N SER A 129 -15.24 0.96 1.57
CA SER A 129 -15.94 2.09 0.93
C SER A 129 -16.81 1.64 -0.25
N CYS A 130 -18.02 2.16 -0.33
CA CYS A 130 -18.96 1.84 -1.42
C CYS A 130 -18.50 2.24 -2.83
N CYS A 131 -17.47 3.07 -2.94
CA CYS A 131 -16.92 3.46 -4.24
C CYS A 131 -16.02 2.39 -4.85
N ASP A 132 -15.57 1.40 -4.06
CA ASP A 132 -14.66 0.34 -4.53
C ASP A 132 -15.13 -1.05 -4.07
N ALA A 133 -16.16 -1.11 -3.21
CA ALA A 133 -16.71 -2.36 -2.70
C ALA A 133 -17.48 -3.18 -3.74
N CYS A 134 -18.05 -2.55 -4.76
CA CYS A 134 -18.99 -3.18 -5.68
C CYS A 134 -18.67 -2.83 -7.13
N ALA A 135 -17.59 -3.36 -7.72
CA ALA A 135 -17.22 -3.38 -9.15
C ALA A 135 -17.57 -2.16 -10.06
N SER A 136 -17.87 -1.00 -9.49
CA SER A 136 -18.12 0.27 -10.16
C SER A 136 -16.85 1.07 -9.98
N ASN A 137 -15.87 0.78 -10.82
CA ASN A 137 -14.56 1.41 -10.73
C ASN A 137 -14.68 2.91 -10.98
N ASN A 138 -14.80 3.69 -9.90
CA ASN A 138 -14.52 5.13 -9.89
C ASN A 138 -13.01 5.40 -9.78
N CYS A 139 -12.19 4.45 -10.23
CA CYS A 139 -10.78 4.66 -10.46
C CYS A 139 -10.42 3.96 -11.76
N PRO A 140 -9.80 4.62 -12.74
CA PRO A 140 -9.29 3.92 -13.90
C PRO A 140 -8.21 2.96 -13.40
N THR A 141 -8.53 1.67 -13.34
CA THR A 141 -7.54 0.62 -13.28
C THR A 141 -6.80 0.71 -14.62
N THR A 142 -5.65 1.38 -14.65
CA THR A 142 -4.71 1.21 -15.75
C THR A 142 -4.31 -0.26 -15.73
N THR A 143 -4.96 -1.05 -16.57
CA THR A 143 -4.61 -2.44 -16.83
C THR A 143 -3.25 -2.45 -17.53
N THR A 144 -2.17 -2.34 -16.75
CA THR A 144 -0.88 -2.87 -17.16
C THR A 144 -0.96 -4.37 -16.89
N THR A 145 -1.10 -5.15 -17.97
CA THR A 145 -1.12 -6.61 -17.95
C THR A 145 0.26 -7.13 -17.52
N THR A 146 0.52 -7.12 -16.22
CA THR A 146 1.56 -7.96 -15.62
C THR A 146 0.87 -9.23 -15.18
N SER A 147 1.14 -10.33 -15.88
CA SER A 147 0.67 -11.67 -15.49
C SER A 147 1.27 -12.04 -14.14
N THR A 148 0.61 -11.65 -13.06
CA THR A 148 0.79 -12.25 -11.74
C THR A 148 -0.21 -13.39 -11.64
N THR A 149 0.31 -14.62 -11.71
CA THR A 149 -0.41 -15.81 -11.29
C THR A 149 -0.60 -15.72 -9.77
N SER A 150 -1.61 -14.98 -9.34
CA SER A 150 -2.03 -14.90 -7.94
C SER A 150 -3.02 -16.04 -7.69
N THR A 151 -2.52 -17.17 -7.21
CA THR A 151 -3.33 -18.14 -6.47
C THR A 151 -3.86 -17.42 -5.23
N THR A 152 -5.12 -17.02 -5.28
CA THR A 152 -5.87 -16.59 -4.10
C THR A 152 -6.15 -17.86 -3.29
N ALA A 153 -5.29 -18.16 -2.33
CA ALA A 153 -5.66 -19.05 -1.24
C ALA A 153 -6.65 -18.29 -0.34
N THR A 154 -7.89 -18.76 -0.33
CA THR A 154 -8.88 -18.40 0.68
C THR A 154 -8.35 -18.89 2.04
N THR A 155 -7.73 -18.01 2.82
CA THR A 155 -7.45 -18.29 4.23
C THR A 155 -8.74 -18.15 5.01
N THR A 156 -9.48 -19.25 5.03
CA THR A 156 -10.45 -19.52 6.08
C THR A 156 -9.68 -19.50 7.40
N THR A 157 -10.11 -18.65 8.33
CA THR A 157 -9.61 -18.63 9.70
C THR A 157 -9.93 -19.95 10.37
N THR A 158 -8.94 -20.83 10.40
CA THR A 158 -8.71 -21.80 11.46
C THR A 158 -7.19 -21.80 11.65
N ILE A 159 -6.76 -21.60 12.89
CA ILE A 159 -5.38 -21.79 13.38
C ILE A 159 -4.71 -22.92 12.59
N PRO A 160 -3.47 -22.76 12.04
CA PRO A 160 -2.82 -23.87 11.37
C PRO A 160 -2.66 -24.99 12.38
N SER A 161 -3.07 -26.19 11.96
CA SER A 161 -3.11 -27.44 12.71
C SER A 161 -1.74 -27.96 13.17
N ASN A 162 -0.72 -27.11 13.23
CA ASN A 162 0.67 -27.45 13.47
C ASN A 162 1.35 -26.57 14.51
N CYS A 163 0.72 -25.48 14.96
CA CYS A 163 1.28 -24.61 15.98
C CYS A 163 1.65 -25.39 17.26
N GLY A 164 2.91 -25.28 17.67
CA GLY A 164 3.51 -26.05 18.76
C GLY A 164 4.31 -27.28 18.29
N ASN A 165 4.64 -27.40 16.99
CA ASN A 165 5.46 -28.49 16.46
C ASN A 165 6.98 -28.19 16.50
N GLY A 166 7.37 -27.00 16.97
CA GLY A 166 8.75 -26.53 17.08
C GLY A 166 9.34 -25.97 15.78
N HIS A 167 8.51 -25.74 14.75
CA HIS A 167 8.91 -25.19 13.46
C HIS A 167 7.91 -24.14 12.99
N ILE A 168 8.39 -22.96 12.60
CA ILE A 168 7.50 -21.92 12.07
C ILE A 168 6.94 -22.34 10.71
N ASP A 169 5.64 -22.64 10.68
CA ASP A 169 4.92 -23.00 9.47
C ASP A 169 4.32 -21.76 8.75
N PRO A 170 3.90 -21.90 7.48
CA PRO A 170 3.25 -20.81 6.75
C PRO A 170 2.03 -20.25 7.48
N GLY A 171 2.15 -19.01 7.96
CA GLY A 171 1.09 -18.30 8.69
C GLY A 171 1.39 -18.07 10.17
N GLU A 172 2.46 -18.66 10.70
CA GLU A 172 2.90 -18.50 12.08
C GLU A 172 3.95 -17.39 12.21
N ALA A 173 3.94 -16.67 13.34
CA ALA A 173 4.98 -15.69 13.67
C ALA A 173 6.15 -16.32 14.45
N CYS A 174 5.88 -17.40 15.15
CA CYS A 174 6.79 -18.19 15.97
C CYS A 174 6.15 -19.58 16.20
N ASP A 175 6.94 -20.58 16.60
CA ASP A 175 6.45 -21.87 17.10
C ASP A 175 7.32 -22.33 18.29
N GLY A 176 6.73 -22.26 19.50
CA GLY A 176 7.42 -22.66 20.73
C GLY A 176 8.68 -21.82 20.99
N SER A 177 9.85 -22.45 20.87
CA SER A 177 11.16 -21.78 21.00
C SER A 177 11.71 -21.25 19.68
N ASP A 178 11.13 -21.63 18.54
CA ASP A 178 11.48 -21.03 17.25
C ASP A 178 10.78 -19.68 17.12
N LEU A 179 11.54 -18.61 17.37
CA LEU A 179 11.03 -17.22 17.35
C LEU A 179 11.27 -16.53 16.01
N GLY A 180 11.80 -17.23 14.99
CA GLY A 180 11.97 -16.68 13.65
C GLY A 180 13.02 -15.58 13.55
N GLY A 181 14.08 -15.68 14.37
CA GLY A 181 15.17 -14.69 14.41
C GLY A 181 14.80 -13.37 15.10
N VAL A 182 13.71 -13.36 15.86
CA VAL A 182 13.22 -12.20 16.60
C VAL A 182 13.71 -12.26 18.05
N SER A 183 14.16 -11.14 18.60
CA SER A 183 14.45 -11.02 20.03
C SER A 183 14.22 -9.59 20.54
N CYS A 184 14.46 -9.35 21.83
CA CYS A 184 14.31 -8.03 22.41
C CYS A 184 15.44 -7.08 21.94
N PRO A 185 15.20 -5.76 21.85
CA PRO A 185 16.25 -4.79 21.60
C PRO A 185 17.37 -4.90 22.65
N GLY A 186 18.62 -5.04 22.19
CA GLY A 186 19.77 -5.29 23.07
C GLY A 186 19.94 -6.76 23.52
N GLY A 187 19.15 -7.67 22.95
CA GLY A 187 19.18 -9.11 23.25
C GLY A 187 18.47 -9.47 24.55
N SER A 188 18.78 -10.67 25.08
CA SER A 188 18.13 -11.21 26.29
C SER A 188 18.75 -10.74 27.61
N ALA A 189 19.45 -9.60 27.61
CA ALA A 189 20.11 -9.08 28.79
C ALA A 189 19.09 -8.72 29.87
N GLY A 190 19.29 -9.21 31.11
CA GLY A 190 18.44 -8.89 32.25
C GLY A 190 17.12 -9.67 32.35
N GLY A 191 16.95 -10.76 31.60
CA GLY A 191 15.75 -11.61 31.68
C GLY A 191 14.58 -11.13 30.83
N ALA A 192 14.80 -10.17 29.93
CA ALA A 192 13.86 -9.83 28.87
C ALA A 192 13.91 -10.92 27.78
N PHE A 193 12.78 -11.47 27.38
CA PHE A 193 12.69 -12.47 26.33
C PHE A 193 11.44 -12.24 25.49
N VAL A 194 11.54 -12.55 24.20
CA VAL A 194 10.37 -12.68 23.33
C VAL A 194 9.75 -14.04 23.60
N ALA A 195 8.44 -14.08 23.78
CA ALA A 195 7.71 -15.34 23.96
C ALA A 195 6.88 -15.66 22.72
N CYS A 196 6.66 -16.95 22.48
CA CYS A 196 5.68 -17.40 21.52
C CYS A 196 4.39 -17.79 22.23
N ASN A 197 3.28 -17.17 21.85
CA ASN A 197 1.97 -17.53 22.39
C ASN A 197 1.48 -18.87 21.81
N PRO A 198 0.54 -19.54 22.49
CA PRO A 198 -0.05 -20.79 21.99
C PRO A 198 -0.86 -20.64 20.69
N ASP A 199 -1.12 -19.42 20.23
CA ASP A 199 -1.73 -19.10 18.95
C ASP A 199 -0.69 -18.76 17.87
N CYS A 200 0.59 -19.07 18.11
CA CYS A 200 1.73 -18.80 17.24
C CYS A 200 1.90 -17.32 16.87
N THR A 201 1.54 -16.44 17.81
CA THR A 201 1.82 -15.00 17.78
C THR A 201 3.00 -14.67 18.69
N LEU A 202 3.82 -13.68 18.29
CA LEU A 202 4.91 -13.17 19.11
C LEU A 202 4.38 -12.29 20.24
N ASP A 203 4.76 -12.58 21.48
CA ASP A 203 4.57 -11.72 22.63
C ASP A 203 5.87 -10.97 22.96
N CYS A 204 5.84 -9.66 22.69
CA CYS A 204 6.94 -8.73 22.94
C CYS A 204 6.78 -7.98 24.28
N SER A 205 5.76 -8.28 25.07
CA SER A 205 5.43 -7.53 26.31
C SER A 205 6.55 -7.58 27.36
N HIS A 206 7.39 -8.60 27.28
CA HIS A 206 8.54 -8.83 28.14
C HIS A 206 9.83 -8.18 27.63
N CYS A 207 9.79 -7.50 26.47
CA CYS A 207 10.90 -6.72 25.95
C CYS A 207 10.87 -5.26 26.41
N PRO A 208 12.04 -4.60 26.54
CA PRO A 208 12.09 -3.17 26.80
C PRO A 208 11.30 -2.38 25.74
N GLY A 209 10.29 -1.63 26.18
CA GLY A 209 9.44 -0.84 25.29
C GLY A 209 8.37 -1.65 24.53
N GLY A 210 8.19 -2.95 24.82
CA GLY A 210 7.14 -3.77 24.22
C GLY A 210 7.31 -4.06 22.73
N VAL A 211 8.54 -3.92 22.20
CA VAL A 211 8.85 -4.12 20.79
C VAL A 211 9.79 -5.31 20.60
N CYS A 212 9.57 -6.02 19.50
CA CYS A 212 10.41 -7.10 19.02
C CYS A 212 11.27 -6.61 17.86
N GLU A 213 12.54 -7.01 17.81
CA GLU A 213 13.47 -6.67 16.73
C GLU A 213 14.02 -7.94 16.07
N VAL A 214 14.20 -7.90 14.75
CA VAL A 214 14.84 -8.99 14.01
C VAL A 214 16.35 -8.87 14.23
N ILE A 215 16.96 -9.86 14.87
CA ILE A 215 18.41 -9.94 15.00
C ILE A 215 18.89 -11.06 14.09
N CYS A 216 19.51 -10.68 12.97
CA CYS A 216 20.22 -11.62 12.13
C CYS A 216 21.68 -11.67 12.58
N GLU A 217 22.23 -12.87 12.80
CA GLU A 217 23.67 -13.04 12.95
C GLU A 217 24.37 -12.55 11.66
N PRO A 218 25.43 -11.76 11.76
CA PRO A 218 26.10 -11.22 10.59
C PRO A 218 26.76 -12.34 9.79
N ILE A 219 26.65 -12.28 8.45
CA ILE A 219 27.39 -13.18 7.55
C ILE A 219 28.89 -12.90 7.70
N VAL A 220 29.65 -13.90 8.14
CA VAL A 220 31.11 -13.82 8.27
C VAL A 220 31.74 -14.09 6.90
N ALA A 221 32.48 -13.12 6.37
CA ALA A 221 33.17 -13.28 5.09
C ALA A 221 34.13 -14.49 5.12
N GLY A 222 34.04 -15.37 4.11
CA GLY A 222 34.89 -16.55 3.98
C GLY A 222 34.41 -17.79 4.74
N GLN A 223 33.32 -17.71 5.51
CA GLN A 223 32.66 -18.90 6.07
C GLN A 223 31.60 -19.42 5.12
N LEU A 224 31.49 -20.75 5.04
CA LEU A 224 30.38 -21.38 4.34
C LEU A 224 29.08 -21.08 5.09
N ILE A 225 28.01 -20.81 4.33
CA ILE A 225 26.69 -20.48 4.86
C ILE A 225 25.62 -21.50 4.42
N PRO A 226 25.80 -22.83 4.65
CA PRO A 226 24.77 -23.80 4.32
C PRO A 226 23.64 -23.73 5.34
N ASN A 227 22.50 -23.19 4.93
CA ASN A 227 21.28 -23.21 5.73
C ASN A 227 20.05 -22.82 4.89
N THR A 228 18.88 -22.90 5.50
CA THR A 228 17.67 -22.25 5.02
C THR A 228 17.58 -20.85 5.62
N TYR A 229 17.49 -19.86 4.74
CA TYR A 229 17.44 -18.44 5.08
C TYR A 229 16.10 -17.87 4.68
N GLN A 230 15.64 -16.88 5.44
CA GLN A 230 14.45 -16.11 5.12
C GLN A 230 14.85 -14.67 4.83
N LEU A 231 14.65 -14.23 3.59
CA LEU A 231 14.75 -12.84 3.19
C LEU A 231 13.47 -12.12 3.63
N VAL A 232 13.61 -11.05 4.42
CA VAL A 232 12.47 -10.23 4.90
C VAL A 232 12.64 -8.79 4.43
N GLY A 233 11.65 -8.27 3.70
CA GLY A 233 11.59 -6.84 3.37
C GLY A 233 11.12 -6.03 4.57
N VAL A 234 12.07 -5.53 5.38
CA VAL A 234 11.79 -4.59 6.48
C VAL A 234 12.09 -3.16 6.05
N ALA A 235 11.28 -2.20 6.50
CA ALA A 235 11.49 -0.79 6.18
C ALA A 235 12.73 -0.27 6.92
N GLY A 236 13.80 0.04 6.19
CA GLY A 236 15.05 0.54 6.75
C GLY A 236 15.12 2.07 6.71
N PRO A 237 16.22 2.69 7.17
CA PRO A 237 16.39 4.14 7.13
C PRO A 237 16.29 4.69 5.70
N LYS A 238 15.93 5.97 5.57
CA LYS A 238 15.95 6.65 4.27
C LYS A 238 17.39 6.87 3.82
N ILE A 239 17.64 6.60 2.55
CA ILE A 239 18.93 6.84 1.91
C ILE A 239 18.74 7.57 0.58
N CYS A 240 19.75 8.32 0.16
CA CYS A 240 19.77 8.96 -1.15
C CYS A 240 19.85 7.92 -2.27
N GLN A 241 19.04 8.09 -3.32
CA GLN A 241 19.03 7.25 -4.52
C GLN A 241 20.39 7.22 -5.23
N THR A 242 20.60 6.20 -6.08
CA THR A 242 21.84 6.02 -6.85
C THR A 242 22.17 7.18 -7.78
N ASN A 243 21.15 7.86 -8.32
CA ASN A 243 21.27 9.00 -9.22
C ASN A 243 21.27 10.36 -8.50
N SER A 244 21.30 10.38 -7.16
CA SER A 244 21.33 11.62 -6.38
C SER A 244 22.58 12.42 -6.69
N THR A 245 22.44 13.72 -6.91
CA THR A 245 23.58 14.60 -7.24
C THR A 245 24.46 14.91 -6.03
N SER A 246 24.02 14.57 -4.82
CA SER A 246 24.80 14.64 -3.59
C SER A 246 24.49 13.44 -2.69
N ASN A 247 25.48 13.00 -1.91
CA ASN A 247 25.31 12.00 -0.84
C ASN A 247 24.63 10.69 -1.26
N ALA A 248 24.76 10.25 -2.53
CA ALA A 248 24.22 8.97 -2.99
C ALA A 248 24.60 7.81 -2.05
N PHE A 249 23.62 6.96 -1.72
CA PHE A 249 23.72 5.87 -0.74
C PHE A 249 24.00 6.27 0.72
N LYS A 250 23.99 7.56 1.06
CA LYS A 250 24.06 8.01 2.45
C LYS A 250 22.67 8.18 3.03
N ALA A 251 22.59 8.12 4.36
CA ALA A 251 21.36 8.40 5.08
C ALA A 251 20.89 9.84 4.81
N CYS A 252 19.58 10.03 4.75
CA CYS A 252 18.97 11.32 4.49
C CYS A 252 17.68 11.49 5.29
N ASN A 253 17.30 12.73 5.56
CA ASN A 253 16.01 13.08 6.14
C ASN A 253 15.07 13.69 5.09
N SER A 254 15.65 14.36 4.09
CA SER A 254 14.91 15.04 3.03
C SER A 254 15.69 15.06 1.71
N ASP A 255 15.00 15.44 0.63
CA ASP A 255 15.59 15.51 -0.70
C ASP A 255 16.76 16.48 -0.80
N SER A 256 16.82 17.53 0.04
CA SER A 256 17.95 18.48 0.04
C SER A 256 19.27 17.82 0.43
N ASP A 257 19.22 16.80 1.28
CA ASP A 257 20.41 16.03 1.68
C ASP A 257 21.00 15.28 0.48
N CYS A 258 20.18 15.03 -0.55
CA CYS A 258 20.52 14.27 -1.74
C CYS A 258 20.68 15.15 -3.00
N GLY A 259 20.80 16.47 -2.84
CA GLY A 259 20.96 17.43 -3.93
C GLY A 259 19.65 18.05 -4.44
N GLY A 260 18.55 17.88 -3.70
CA GLY A 260 17.34 18.71 -3.81
C GLY A 260 16.31 18.28 -4.85
N GLN A 261 16.55 17.20 -5.60
CA GLN A 261 15.55 16.68 -6.54
C GLN A 261 14.45 15.93 -5.79
N SER A 262 13.19 16.12 -6.20
CA SER A 262 12.05 15.47 -5.54
C SER A 262 12.16 13.95 -5.61
N GLY A 263 12.07 13.28 -4.46
CA GLY A 263 12.14 11.82 -4.36
C GLY A 263 13.57 11.25 -4.33
N SER A 264 14.60 12.10 -4.19
CA SER A 264 15.98 11.63 -4.05
C SER A 264 16.23 10.92 -2.71
N CYS A 265 15.50 11.28 -1.66
CA CYS A 265 15.61 10.67 -0.34
C CYS A 265 14.51 9.62 -0.12
N MET A 266 14.86 8.34 -0.27
CA MET A 266 13.90 7.23 -0.34
C MET A 266 14.01 6.26 0.83
N GLN A 267 12.87 5.77 1.30
CA GLN A 267 12.77 4.70 2.30
C GLN A 267 13.30 3.39 1.72
N THR A 268 14.23 2.73 2.42
CA THR A 268 14.69 1.38 2.05
C THR A 268 13.67 0.31 2.49
N PRO A 269 13.62 -0.86 1.82
CA PRO A 269 14.46 -1.29 0.70
C PRO A 269 13.92 -0.79 -0.64
N TRP A 270 14.81 -0.57 -1.61
CA TRP A 270 14.46 -0.25 -2.99
C TRP A 270 15.51 -0.82 -3.94
N VAL A 271 15.11 -1.05 -5.19
CA VAL A 271 15.97 -1.48 -6.29
C VAL A 271 15.93 -0.41 -7.37
N THR A 272 17.07 -0.10 -7.96
CA THR A 272 17.12 0.79 -9.13
C THR A 272 17.26 0.00 -10.41
N ALA A 273 16.39 0.28 -11.38
CA ALA A 273 16.51 -0.18 -12.76
C ALA A 273 16.36 1.02 -13.70
N ASP A 274 17.27 1.15 -14.66
CA ASP A 274 17.29 2.24 -15.65
C ASP A 274 17.21 3.66 -15.06
N GLY A 275 17.81 3.86 -13.87
CA GLY A 275 17.82 5.15 -13.17
C GLY A 275 16.55 5.47 -12.39
N PHE A 276 15.58 4.55 -12.33
CA PHE A 276 14.38 4.66 -11.51
C PHE A 276 14.48 3.77 -10.29
N ALA A 277 14.21 4.33 -9.10
CA ALA A 277 14.11 3.56 -7.88
C ALA A 277 12.70 3.01 -7.68
N PHE A 278 12.60 1.70 -7.51
CA PHE A 278 11.38 0.97 -7.22
C PHE A 278 11.44 0.50 -5.76
N GLY A 279 10.46 0.90 -4.96
CA GLY A 279 10.33 0.40 -3.59
C GLY A 279 10.19 -1.12 -3.58
N PHE A 280 10.92 -1.78 -2.69
CA PHE A 280 10.74 -3.19 -2.45
C PHE A 280 9.50 -3.38 -1.56
N PRO A 281 8.59 -4.32 -1.86
CA PRO A 281 7.42 -4.52 -1.03
C PRO A 281 7.83 -4.98 0.36
N THR A 282 7.40 -4.26 1.39
CA THR A 282 7.59 -4.70 2.78
C THR A 282 6.60 -5.81 3.12
N GLY A 283 7.01 -6.77 3.95
CA GLY A 283 6.14 -7.88 4.37
C GLY A 283 6.14 -9.10 3.43
N ILE A 284 6.94 -9.09 2.36
CA ILE A 284 7.26 -10.32 1.62
C ILE A 284 8.35 -11.09 2.36
N LYS A 285 8.13 -12.39 2.55
CA LYS A 285 9.10 -13.35 3.05
C LYS A 285 9.51 -14.26 1.89
N THR A 286 10.80 -14.39 1.62
CA THR A 286 11.33 -15.33 0.63
C THR A 286 12.28 -16.29 1.32
N THR A 287 11.91 -17.55 1.36
CA THR A 287 12.77 -18.60 1.93
C THR A 287 13.64 -19.17 0.82
N PHE A 288 14.95 -19.23 1.05
CA PHE A 288 15.91 -19.85 0.14
C PHE A 288 16.88 -20.72 0.92
N THR A 289 17.25 -21.85 0.32
CA THR A 289 18.23 -22.76 0.90
C THR A 289 19.55 -22.62 0.17
N VAL A 290 20.61 -22.38 0.91
CA VAL A 290 21.97 -22.45 0.40
C VAL A 290 22.50 -23.83 0.71
N ALA A 291 22.84 -24.59 -0.32
CA ALA A 291 23.45 -25.91 -0.14
C ALA A 291 24.87 -25.79 0.42
N ALA A 292 25.37 -26.88 1.01
CA ALA A 292 26.79 -27.00 1.29
C ALA A 292 27.59 -26.86 -0.01
N ALA A 293 28.77 -26.25 0.07
CA ALA A 293 29.65 -26.16 -1.08
C ALA A 293 30.06 -27.56 -1.51
N ASP A 294 29.85 -27.88 -2.79
CA ASP A 294 30.37 -29.11 -3.37
C ASP A 294 31.92 -29.07 -3.33
N PRO A 295 32.58 -30.23 -3.13
CA PRO A 295 34.02 -30.32 -3.29
C PRO A 295 34.40 -29.89 -4.72
N ALA A 296 35.53 -29.17 -4.84
CA ALA A 296 36.03 -28.74 -6.14
C ALA A 296 36.20 -29.96 -7.07
N PRO A 297 35.84 -29.85 -8.37
CA PRO A 297 36.04 -30.94 -9.31
C PRO A 297 37.54 -31.27 -9.39
N THR A 298 37.85 -32.54 -9.19
CA THR A 298 39.20 -33.12 -9.29
C THR A 298 39.61 -33.38 -10.73
#